data_AF-A0A925AAL8-F1
#
_entry.id   AF-A0A925AAL8-F1
#
_cell.length_a   1.000
_cell.length_b   1.000
_cell.length_c   1.000
_cell.angle_alpha   90.00
_cell.angle_beta   90.00
_cell.angle_gamma   90.00
#
_symmetry.space_group_name_H-M   'P 1'
#
loop_
_entity.id
_entity.type
_entity.pdbx_description
1 polymer ?
#
loop_
_entity_poly.entity_id
_entity_poly.type
_entity_poly.pdbx_seq_one_letter_code
_entity_poly.pdbx_strand_id
1 'polypeptide(L)'
;MTKGIDYNDRFPLGRIFLALDNPRHEPAKSEAEAIAELCNKEDVLPLARDIAKHGLNPLERFGLIAKPRNRGGGPPTYHVFEGNRRMCALKLLNDPELAPQNYKKKFAEIAETAEYAFSSVPVAIFQDQETVDHWLERIHNGPQGGIGRLNWDADQKQRHYGGSKNRTGLALIDYAAGRGMITVDERAGKLTTVQRFVGNAAFKEQLGLDTSGPDGFARTRPKGEFDKLVKTFMRDLVEGSKVNSRMNSDKIKLYARSLAGGASTRRVEPEALETTPSRKKAKSKPVKPAKASHVEYEPDIGEALKKLRSEKLRSLYHSIATLDLEEHTPICSVGVWAFFETLTALAGRNESTDFCSYLSKQKLRDYGFAGDVTAYRAALERIKEYGNTTKHHPIAGTFNGDALNNDMRALTPVLLKIIEEAATKVR
;
A
#
# COMPACT_ATOMS: atom_id res chain seq x y z
N MET A 1 16.40 1.77 -16.76
CA MET A 1 15.61 1.58 -18.00
C MET A 1 15.78 0.15 -18.47
N THR A 2 14.71 -0.50 -18.93
CA THR A 2 14.73 -1.88 -19.45
C THR A 2 15.14 -1.87 -20.92
N LYS A 3 16.00 -2.81 -21.34
CA LYS A 3 16.43 -2.93 -22.74
C LYS A 3 15.22 -3.22 -23.64
N GLY A 4 15.14 -2.55 -24.80
CA GLY A 4 14.08 -2.77 -25.79
C GLY A 4 12.73 -2.13 -25.44
N ILE A 5 12.68 -1.27 -24.41
CA ILE A 5 11.46 -0.58 -23.97
C ILE A 5 11.73 0.92 -23.87
N ASP A 6 10.96 1.71 -24.61
CA ASP A 6 10.90 3.16 -24.50
C ASP A 6 9.74 3.58 -23.58
N TYR A 7 10.07 4.34 -22.53
CA TYR A 7 9.12 4.81 -21.52
C TYR A 7 8.68 6.22 -21.87
N ASN A 8 7.76 6.34 -22.84
CA ASN A 8 7.07 7.60 -23.07
C ASN A 8 6.03 7.86 -21.98
N ASP A 9 6.05 9.07 -21.40
CA ASP A 9 5.16 9.42 -20.30
C ASP A 9 3.69 9.32 -20.69
N ARG A 10 3.34 9.80 -21.90
CA ARG A 10 2.00 9.69 -22.46
C ARG A 10 2.01 9.60 -23.98
N PHE A 11 1.05 8.86 -24.54
CA PHE A 11 0.86 8.75 -25.99
C PHE A 11 -0.59 9.10 -26.40
N PRO A 12 -0.81 9.81 -27.52
CA PRO A 12 -2.16 10.20 -27.95
C PRO A 12 -3.06 9.00 -28.25
N LEU A 13 -4.29 9.02 -27.70
CA LEU A 13 -5.25 7.92 -27.82
C LEU A 13 -5.60 7.61 -29.29
N GLY A 14 -5.79 8.65 -30.11
CA GLY A 14 -6.17 8.54 -31.52
C GLY A 14 -5.12 7.89 -32.44
N ARG A 15 -3.93 7.55 -31.93
CA ARG A 15 -2.88 6.82 -32.67
C ARG A 15 -2.68 5.38 -32.18
N ILE A 16 -3.46 4.96 -31.19
CA ILE A 16 -3.40 3.62 -30.60
C ILE A 16 -4.59 2.82 -31.12
N PHE A 17 -4.32 1.61 -31.58
CA PHE A 17 -5.29 0.66 -32.13
C PHE A 17 -5.31 -0.60 -31.26
N LEU A 18 -6.46 -1.27 -31.23
CA LEU A 18 -6.57 -2.58 -30.58
C LEU A 18 -5.65 -3.61 -31.26
N ALA A 19 -5.09 -4.53 -30.47
CA ALA A 19 -4.48 -5.73 -31.04
C ALA A 19 -5.59 -6.66 -31.52
N LEU A 20 -5.56 -7.01 -32.80
CA LEU A 20 -6.58 -7.84 -33.44
C LEU A 20 -6.38 -9.34 -33.16
N ASP A 21 -5.17 -9.72 -32.79
CA ASP A 21 -4.71 -11.06 -32.43
C ASP A 21 -4.63 -11.26 -30.90
N ASN A 22 -5.40 -10.50 -30.12
CA ASN A 22 -5.37 -10.59 -28.67
C ASN A 22 -5.90 -11.96 -28.18
N PRO A 23 -5.22 -12.66 -27.25
CA PRO A 23 -5.64 -13.99 -26.77
C PRO A 23 -7.02 -14.06 -26.09
N ARG A 24 -7.68 -12.92 -25.86
CA ARG A 24 -9.04 -12.83 -25.28
C ARG A 24 -10.17 -13.06 -26.28
N HIS A 25 -9.89 -13.00 -27.58
CA HIS A 25 -10.86 -13.26 -28.62
C HIS A 25 -10.18 -13.98 -29.79
N GLU A 26 -10.98 -14.59 -30.66
CA GLU A 26 -10.45 -15.09 -31.93
C GLU A 26 -9.85 -13.92 -32.73
N PRO A 27 -8.81 -14.15 -33.56
CA PRO A 27 -8.22 -13.10 -34.36
C PRO A 27 -9.27 -12.34 -35.18
N ALA A 28 -9.44 -11.06 -34.85
CA ALA A 28 -10.42 -10.19 -35.48
C ALA A 28 -9.88 -9.66 -36.82
N LYS A 29 -10.77 -9.43 -37.78
CA LYS A 29 -10.42 -8.89 -39.10
C LYS A 29 -10.42 -7.36 -39.10
N SER A 30 -11.05 -6.74 -38.10
CA SER A 30 -11.15 -5.29 -37.96
C SER A 30 -11.21 -4.85 -36.50
N GLU A 31 -10.91 -3.58 -36.24
CA GLU A 31 -11.03 -3.02 -34.90
C GLU A 31 -12.49 -3.00 -34.40
N ALA A 32 -13.47 -2.83 -35.30
CA ALA A 32 -14.90 -2.92 -34.96
C ALA A 32 -15.29 -4.33 -34.48
N GLU A 33 -14.75 -5.36 -35.13
CA GLU A 33 -14.94 -6.76 -34.70
C GLU A 33 -14.27 -7.03 -33.35
N ALA A 34 -13.03 -6.56 -33.14
CA ALA A 34 -12.35 -6.67 -31.85
C ALA A 34 -13.12 -5.95 -30.72
N ILE A 35 -13.66 -4.76 -30.98
CA ILE A 35 -14.52 -4.02 -30.05
C ILE A 35 -15.77 -4.85 -29.69
N ALA A 36 -16.43 -5.44 -30.70
CA ALA A 36 -17.63 -6.25 -30.47
C ALA A 36 -17.33 -7.49 -29.60
N GLU A 37 -16.25 -8.21 -29.92
CA GLU A 37 -15.81 -9.37 -29.14
C GLU A 37 -15.48 -9.00 -27.69
N LEU A 38 -14.69 -7.94 -27.47
CA LEU A 38 -14.33 -7.48 -26.13
C LEU A 38 -15.57 -7.03 -25.32
N CYS A 39 -16.50 -6.28 -25.92
CA CYS A 39 -17.73 -5.86 -25.25
C CYS A 39 -18.61 -7.05 -24.83
N ASN A 40 -18.67 -8.10 -25.64
CA ASN A 40 -19.52 -9.26 -25.41
C ASN A 40 -18.91 -10.26 -24.42
N LYS A 41 -17.58 -10.41 -24.38
CA LYS A 41 -16.91 -11.51 -23.65
C LYS A 41 -16.03 -11.06 -22.49
N GLU A 42 -15.60 -9.80 -22.43
CA GLU A 42 -14.50 -9.35 -21.55
C GLU A 42 -14.88 -8.16 -20.67
N ASP A 43 -16.13 -8.06 -20.19
CA ASP A 43 -16.56 -7.08 -19.18
C ASP A 43 -16.01 -5.65 -19.39
N VAL A 44 -16.05 -5.13 -20.62
CA VAL A 44 -15.56 -3.78 -20.93
C VAL A 44 -16.45 -2.71 -20.30
N LEU A 45 -17.76 -2.98 -20.19
CA LEU A 45 -18.72 -2.01 -19.66
C LEU A 45 -18.50 -1.66 -18.17
N PRO A 46 -18.30 -2.64 -17.24
CA PRO A 46 -17.88 -2.34 -15.87
C PRO A 46 -16.58 -1.53 -15.80
N LEU A 47 -15.61 -1.88 -16.65
CA LEU A 47 -14.32 -1.19 -16.72
C LEU A 47 -14.48 0.27 -17.16
N ALA A 48 -15.34 0.54 -18.13
CA ALA A 48 -15.64 1.89 -18.57
C ALA A 48 -16.31 2.73 -17.49
N ARG A 49 -17.22 2.15 -16.69
CA ARG A 49 -17.82 2.84 -15.54
C ARG A 49 -16.79 3.23 -14.49
N ASP A 50 -15.87 2.31 -14.18
CA ASP A 50 -14.79 2.57 -13.22
C ASP A 50 -13.87 3.68 -13.72
N ILE A 51 -13.43 3.61 -14.98
CA ILE A 51 -12.58 4.64 -15.61
C ILE A 51 -13.27 6.01 -15.66
N ALA A 52 -14.56 6.06 -16.02
CA ALA A 52 -15.32 7.30 -16.08
C ALA A 52 -15.44 7.98 -14.71
N LYS A 53 -15.44 7.21 -13.62
CA LYS A 53 -15.61 7.70 -12.25
C LYS A 53 -14.31 7.95 -11.49
N HIS A 54 -13.28 7.13 -11.72
CA HIS A 54 -12.05 7.13 -10.93
C HIS A 54 -10.79 7.38 -11.76
N GLY A 55 -10.93 7.45 -13.08
CA GLY A 55 -9.82 7.55 -14.01
C GLY A 55 -9.09 6.21 -14.22
N LEU A 56 -7.95 6.26 -14.89
CA LEU A 56 -7.13 5.07 -15.11
C LEU A 56 -6.34 4.70 -13.85
N ASN A 57 -6.18 3.40 -13.59
CA ASN A 57 -5.30 2.91 -12.53
C ASN A 57 -3.86 3.42 -12.74
N PRO A 58 -3.32 4.28 -11.84
CA PRO A 58 -2.02 4.91 -12.03
C PRO A 58 -0.85 3.90 -11.92
N LEU A 59 -1.10 2.69 -11.41
CA LEU A 59 -0.09 1.63 -11.29
C LEU A 59 0.11 0.83 -12.58
N GLU A 60 -0.70 1.05 -13.62
CA GLU A 60 -0.67 0.22 -14.83
C GLU A 60 -0.54 1.05 -16.13
N ARG A 61 0.55 0.84 -16.86
CA ARG A 61 0.79 1.40 -18.20
C ARG A 61 0.18 0.53 -19.30
N PHE A 62 -0.03 1.10 -20.48
CA PHE A 62 -0.35 0.34 -21.69
C PHE A 62 0.94 -0.14 -22.37
N GLY A 63 0.98 -1.42 -22.74
CA GLY A 63 2.08 -1.97 -23.52
C GLY A 63 1.78 -1.85 -25.01
N LEU A 64 2.60 -1.10 -25.75
CA LEU A 64 2.38 -0.81 -27.17
C LEU A 64 3.52 -1.36 -28.03
N ILE A 65 3.20 -1.81 -29.24
CA ILE A 65 4.20 -2.06 -30.30
C ILE A 65 3.91 -1.11 -31.46
N ALA A 66 4.97 -0.46 -31.97
CA ALA A 66 4.88 0.36 -33.16
C ALA A 66 4.73 -0.54 -34.41
N LYS A 67 3.73 -0.25 -35.24
CA LYS A 67 3.60 -0.83 -36.58
C LYS A 67 4.00 0.24 -37.61
N PRO A 68 5.03 -0.02 -38.44
CA PRO A 68 5.35 0.88 -39.54
C PRO A 68 4.17 0.96 -40.49
N ARG A 69 3.88 2.15 -41.01
CA ARG A 69 2.85 2.31 -42.02
C ARG A 69 3.41 1.85 -43.36
N ASN A 70 2.79 0.82 -43.96
CA ASN A 70 3.31 0.16 -45.16
C ASN A 70 3.41 1.06 -46.42
N ARG A 71 2.69 2.19 -46.49
CA ARG A 71 2.73 3.12 -47.64
C ARG A 71 2.48 4.57 -47.21
N GLY A 72 3.50 5.43 -47.38
CA GLY A 72 3.46 6.87 -47.12
C GLY A 72 4.08 7.22 -45.76
N GLY A 73 5.21 7.93 -45.78
CA GLY A 73 6.09 8.26 -44.64
C GLY A 73 5.48 9.14 -43.54
N GLY A 74 4.25 8.84 -43.13
CA GLY A 74 3.62 9.37 -41.93
C GLY A 74 4.11 8.64 -40.67
N PRO A 75 3.76 9.17 -39.49
CA PRO A 75 4.16 8.58 -38.21
C PRO A 75 3.62 7.14 -38.05
N PRO A 76 4.34 6.27 -37.32
CA PRO A 76 3.88 4.90 -37.06
C PRO A 76 2.55 4.89 -36.31
N THR A 77 1.78 3.83 -36.50
CA THR A 77 0.62 3.50 -35.66
C THR A 77 1.05 2.56 -34.55
N TYR A 78 0.30 2.51 -33.45
CA TYR A 78 0.66 1.69 -32.29
C TYR A 78 -0.46 0.72 -31.97
N HIS A 79 -0.12 -0.53 -31.69
CA HIS A 79 -1.08 -1.55 -31.30
C HIS A 79 -0.89 -1.91 -29.83
N VAL A 80 -1.99 -2.07 -29.10
CA VAL A 80 -1.99 -2.37 -27.67
C VAL A 80 -1.89 -3.87 -27.40
N PHE A 81 -0.75 -4.29 -26.87
CA PHE A 81 -0.49 -5.69 -26.48
C PHE A 81 -0.88 -5.94 -25.02
N GLU A 82 -0.70 -4.96 -24.13
CA GLU A 82 -1.18 -5.01 -22.75
C GLU A 82 -2.14 -3.87 -22.44
N GLY A 83 -3.31 -4.21 -21.88
CA GLY A 83 -4.38 -3.26 -21.60
C GLY A 83 -5.46 -3.15 -22.67
N ASN A 84 -5.62 -4.14 -23.57
CA ASN A 84 -6.58 -4.09 -24.68
C ASN A 84 -8.02 -3.77 -24.25
N ARG A 85 -8.49 -4.37 -23.15
CA ARG A 85 -9.82 -4.09 -22.55
C ARG A 85 -9.95 -2.63 -22.10
N ARG A 86 -8.92 -2.10 -21.44
CA ARG A 86 -8.86 -0.70 -20.97
C ARG A 86 -8.85 0.27 -22.16
N MET A 87 -8.10 -0.06 -23.21
CA MET A 87 -8.04 0.74 -24.44
C MET A 87 -9.39 0.76 -25.16
N CYS A 88 -10.06 -0.39 -25.25
CA CYS A 88 -11.41 -0.49 -25.79
C CYS A 88 -12.38 0.39 -24.99
N ALA A 89 -12.40 0.29 -23.65
CA ALA A 89 -13.23 1.14 -22.81
C ALA A 89 -12.98 2.64 -23.06
N LEU A 90 -11.72 3.07 -23.14
CA LEU A 90 -11.37 4.47 -23.42
C LEU A 90 -11.86 4.95 -24.79
N LYS A 91 -11.68 4.13 -25.84
CA LYS A 91 -12.18 4.45 -27.18
C LYS A 91 -13.70 4.63 -27.19
N LEU A 92 -14.42 3.75 -26.50
CA LEU A 92 -15.89 3.80 -26.43
C LEU A 92 -16.42 4.92 -25.53
N LEU A 93 -15.67 5.35 -24.51
CA LEU A 93 -16.00 6.54 -23.73
C LEU A 93 -15.77 7.83 -24.54
N ASN A 94 -14.74 7.85 -25.39
CA ASN A 94 -14.44 9.01 -26.23
C ASN A 94 -15.35 9.10 -27.46
N ASP A 95 -15.76 7.96 -28.02
CA ASP A 95 -16.70 7.86 -29.13
C ASP A 95 -17.64 6.65 -28.95
N PRO A 96 -18.79 6.85 -28.28
CA PRO A 96 -19.78 5.80 -28.06
C PRO A 96 -20.35 5.16 -29.33
N GLU A 97 -20.25 5.82 -30.49
CA GLU A 97 -20.77 5.29 -31.75
C GLU A 97 -19.95 4.12 -32.30
N LEU A 98 -18.72 3.95 -31.81
CA LEU A 98 -17.89 2.78 -32.10
C LEU A 98 -18.39 1.50 -31.40
N ALA A 99 -19.25 1.63 -30.39
CA ALA A 99 -19.74 0.47 -29.65
C ALA A 99 -20.74 -0.36 -30.50
N PRO A 100 -20.88 -1.67 -30.24
CA PRO A 100 -21.95 -2.45 -30.84
C PRO A 100 -23.33 -1.90 -30.44
N GLN A 101 -24.34 -2.12 -31.28
CA GLN A 101 -25.65 -1.47 -31.17
C GLN A 101 -26.31 -1.60 -29.78
N ASN A 102 -26.16 -2.75 -29.12
CA ASN A 102 -26.70 -3.04 -27.78
C ASN A 102 -25.95 -2.35 -26.63
N TYR A 103 -24.78 -1.76 -26.90
CA TYR A 103 -23.95 -1.06 -25.92
C TYR A 103 -23.86 0.46 -26.15
N LYS A 104 -24.10 0.96 -27.38
CA LYS A 104 -23.99 2.40 -27.72
C LYS A 104 -24.65 3.31 -26.69
N LYS A 105 -25.93 3.08 -26.40
CA LYS A 105 -26.68 3.87 -25.40
C LYS A 105 -26.03 3.85 -24.01
N LYS A 106 -25.54 2.68 -23.57
CA LYS A 106 -24.91 2.53 -22.26
C LYS A 106 -23.58 3.29 -22.18
N PHE A 107 -22.77 3.25 -23.25
CA PHE A 107 -21.53 4.02 -23.30
C PHE A 107 -21.77 5.52 -23.42
N ALA A 108 -22.80 5.95 -24.16
CA ALA A 108 -23.21 7.35 -24.23
C ALA A 108 -23.61 7.88 -22.84
N GLU A 109 -24.45 7.16 -22.10
CA GLU A 109 -24.86 7.52 -20.73
C GLU A 109 -23.66 7.61 -19.77
N ILE A 110 -22.67 6.70 -19.89
CA ILE A 110 -21.46 6.75 -19.07
C ILE A 110 -20.56 7.92 -19.48
N ALA A 111 -20.39 8.17 -20.78
CA ALA A 111 -19.56 9.26 -21.29
C ALA A 111 -20.11 10.64 -20.89
N GLU A 112 -21.44 10.81 -20.89
CA GLU A 112 -22.10 12.06 -20.45
C GLU A 112 -21.82 12.39 -18.99
N THR A 113 -21.61 11.38 -18.14
CA THR A 113 -21.37 11.51 -16.71
C THR A 113 -19.91 11.30 -16.31
N ALA A 114 -19.02 11.15 -17.30
CA ALA A 114 -17.61 10.89 -17.04
C ALA A 114 -16.93 12.13 -16.43
N GLU A 115 -16.30 11.94 -15.27
CA GLU A 115 -15.51 12.98 -14.60
C GLU A 115 -14.11 13.14 -15.23
N TYR A 116 -13.68 12.15 -16.03
CA TYR A 116 -12.35 12.08 -16.63
C TYR A 116 -12.45 11.93 -18.14
N ALA A 117 -11.71 12.77 -18.87
CA ALA A 117 -11.53 12.68 -20.31
C ALA A 117 -10.05 12.42 -20.66
N PHE A 118 -9.81 11.54 -21.64
CA PHE A 118 -8.46 11.07 -21.97
C PHE A 118 -8.09 11.37 -23.43
N SER A 119 -7.25 12.38 -23.65
CA SER A 119 -6.63 12.64 -24.96
C SER A 119 -5.34 11.83 -25.19
N SER A 120 -4.72 11.36 -24.10
CA SER A 120 -3.49 10.56 -24.10
C SER A 120 -3.46 9.60 -22.90
N VAL A 121 -2.63 8.56 -22.97
CA VAL A 121 -2.51 7.53 -21.92
C VAL A 121 -1.05 7.21 -21.59
N PRO A 122 -0.73 6.74 -20.38
CA PRO A 122 0.62 6.33 -20.03
C PRO A 122 1.01 5.02 -20.72
N VAL A 123 2.17 4.98 -21.35
CA VAL A 123 2.59 3.85 -22.19
C VAL A 123 3.99 3.34 -21.84
N ALA A 124 4.27 2.14 -22.32
CA ALA A 124 5.60 1.62 -22.57
C ALA A 124 5.62 1.08 -24.01
N ILE A 125 6.55 1.54 -24.83
CA ILE A 125 6.67 1.15 -26.24
C ILE A 125 7.74 0.07 -26.35
N PHE A 126 7.34 -1.10 -26.81
CA PHE A 126 8.18 -2.28 -26.96
C PHE A 126 8.71 -2.35 -28.39
N GLN A 127 9.97 -2.76 -28.51
CA GLN A 127 10.64 -2.92 -29.80
C GLN A 127 10.01 -4.03 -30.66
N ASP A 128 9.61 -5.13 -30.03
CA ASP A 128 9.09 -6.32 -30.70
C ASP A 128 8.16 -7.13 -29.78
N GLN A 129 7.53 -8.15 -30.38
CA GLN A 129 6.57 -9.02 -29.71
C GLN A 129 7.23 -9.91 -28.65
N GLU A 130 8.44 -10.42 -28.90
CA GLU A 130 9.18 -11.23 -27.94
C GLU A 130 9.44 -10.47 -26.62
N THR A 131 9.80 -9.19 -26.74
CA THR A 131 10.06 -8.33 -25.58
C THR A 131 8.80 -8.09 -24.75
N VAL A 132 7.62 -7.93 -25.38
CA VAL A 132 6.36 -7.74 -24.63
C VAL A 132 5.84 -9.05 -24.05
N ASP A 133 5.97 -10.17 -24.77
CA ASP A 133 5.46 -11.48 -24.37
C ASP A 133 6.06 -11.93 -23.03
N HIS A 134 7.36 -11.73 -22.83
CA HIS A 134 8.04 -11.99 -21.56
C HIS A 134 7.37 -11.32 -20.34
N TRP A 135 6.82 -10.12 -20.51
CA TRP A 135 6.12 -9.41 -19.44
C TRP A 135 4.64 -9.77 -19.36
N LEU A 136 4.00 -10.07 -20.50
CA LEU A 136 2.64 -10.60 -20.53
C LEU A 136 2.56 -11.92 -19.76
N GLU A 137 3.53 -12.82 -19.94
CA GLU A 137 3.63 -14.07 -19.18
C GLU A 137 3.69 -13.81 -17.68
N ARG A 138 4.52 -12.87 -17.22
CA ARG A 138 4.63 -12.49 -15.80
C ARG A 138 3.32 -11.94 -15.22
N ILE A 139 2.55 -11.22 -16.03
CA ILE A 139 1.30 -10.60 -15.60
C ILE A 139 0.16 -11.63 -15.57
N HIS A 140 0.07 -12.50 -16.58
CA HIS A 140 -1.12 -13.33 -16.83
C HIS A 140 -0.96 -14.81 -16.40
N ASN A 141 0.26 -15.37 -16.33
CA ASN A 141 0.48 -16.79 -16.00
C ASN A 141 0.63 -17.07 -14.50
N GLY A 142 0.14 -16.15 -13.65
CA GLY A 142 0.17 -16.30 -12.20
C GLY A 142 1.57 -16.24 -11.59
N PRO A 143 1.78 -16.81 -10.39
CA PRO A 143 2.96 -16.52 -9.56
C PRO A 143 4.32 -17.01 -10.09
N GLN A 144 4.38 -18.07 -10.92
CA GLN A 144 5.60 -18.53 -11.59
C GLN A 144 6.84 -18.67 -10.68
N GLY A 145 6.67 -19.27 -9.49
CA GLY A 145 7.78 -19.40 -8.53
C GLY A 145 8.25 -18.07 -7.91
N GLY A 146 7.44 -17.01 -8.02
CA GLY A 146 7.66 -15.71 -7.40
C GLY A 146 7.90 -14.54 -8.37
N ILE A 147 8.05 -14.79 -9.68
CA ILE A 147 8.35 -13.74 -10.68
C ILE A 147 7.10 -13.11 -11.31
N GLY A 148 5.93 -13.74 -11.14
CA GLY A 148 4.67 -13.28 -11.71
C GLY A 148 3.65 -12.82 -10.68
N ARG A 149 2.51 -12.31 -11.14
CA ARG A 149 1.46 -11.74 -10.26
C ARG A 149 0.79 -12.83 -9.42
N LEU A 150 0.69 -12.58 -8.11
CA LEU A 150 -0.06 -13.42 -7.17
C LEU A 150 -1.30 -12.67 -6.69
N ASN A 151 -2.48 -13.23 -6.96
CA ASN A 151 -3.73 -12.71 -6.41
C ASN A 151 -3.73 -12.86 -4.89
N TRP A 152 -4.29 -11.87 -4.19
CA TRP A 152 -4.53 -12.00 -2.77
C TRP A 152 -5.46 -13.18 -2.46
N ASP A 153 -5.06 -14.00 -1.49
CA ASP A 153 -5.90 -15.06 -0.95
C ASP A 153 -7.07 -14.48 -0.12
N ALA A 154 -7.97 -15.34 0.33
CA ALA A 154 -9.16 -14.91 1.08
C ALA A 154 -8.81 -14.19 2.40
N ASP A 155 -7.74 -14.61 3.07
CA ASP A 155 -7.29 -14.02 4.35
C ASP A 155 -6.64 -12.65 4.10
N GLN A 156 -5.83 -12.52 3.07
CA GLN A 156 -5.21 -11.27 2.63
C GLN A 156 -6.25 -10.26 2.17
N LYS A 157 -7.23 -10.69 1.34
CA LYS A 157 -8.37 -9.86 0.95
C LYS A 157 -9.16 -9.42 2.17
N GLN A 158 -9.36 -10.30 3.15
CA GLN A 158 -10.08 -9.94 4.37
C GLN A 158 -9.32 -8.93 5.22
N ARG A 159 -7.99 -9.03 5.34
CA ARG A 159 -7.17 -8.02 6.03
C ARG A 159 -7.26 -6.66 5.34
N HIS A 160 -7.34 -6.64 4.01
CA HIS A 160 -7.39 -5.41 3.24
C HIS A 160 -8.80 -4.78 3.16
N TYR A 161 -9.85 -5.59 3.01
CA TYR A 161 -11.24 -5.14 2.77
C TYR A 161 -12.21 -5.34 3.95
N GLY A 162 -11.79 -5.97 5.05
CA GLY A 162 -12.69 -6.46 6.09
C GLY A 162 -13.33 -5.39 6.98
N GLY A 163 -14.60 -5.05 6.71
CA GLY A 163 -15.49 -4.33 7.64
C GLY A 163 -15.98 -5.18 8.83
N SER A 164 -16.65 -4.56 9.81
CA SER A 164 -16.96 -5.14 11.13
C SER A 164 -17.64 -6.51 11.13
N LYS A 165 -18.58 -6.77 10.22
CA LYS A 165 -19.33 -8.04 10.11
C LYS A 165 -18.47 -9.23 9.67
N ASN A 166 -17.39 -8.98 8.93
CA ASN A 166 -16.51 -10.06 8.43
C ASN A 166 -15.34 -10.36 9.37
N ARG A 167 -15.08 -9.50 10.37
CA ARG A 167 -14.02 -9.66 11.37
C ARG A 167 -14.26 -10.83 12.31
N THR A 168 -15.51 -11.12 12.70
CA THR A 168 -15.86 -12.19 13.66
C THR A 168 -15.39 -13.57 13.19
N GLY A 169 -15.56 -13.90 11.90
CA GLY A 169 -15.15 -15.21 11.37
C GLY A 169 -13.64 -15.36 11.31
N LEU A 170 -12.93 -14.28 10.96
CA LEU A 170 -11.48 -14.22 10.98
C LEU A 170 -10.94 -14.32 12.42
N ALA A 171 -11.53 -13.61 13.36
CA ALA A 171 -11.10 -13.61 14.75
C ALA A 171 -11.29 -14.97 15.42
N LEU A 172 -12.36 -15.71 15.08
CA LEU A 172 -12.57 -17.07 15.60
C LEU A 172 -11.56 -18.08 15.05
N ILE A 173 -11.23 -18.00 13.76
CA ILE A 173 -10.23 -18.90 13.17
C ILE A 173 -8.81 -18.54 13.59
N ASP A 174 -8.52 -17.24 13.80
CA ASP A 174 -7.26 -16.75 14.39
C ASP A 174 -7.12 -17.24 15.84
N TYR A 175 -8.18 -17.13 16.65
CA TYR A 175 -8.20 -17.66 18.02
C TYR A 175 -7.92 -19.16 18.05
N ALA A 176 -8.63 -19.94 17.21
CA ALA A 176 -8.43 -21.37 17.13
C ALA A 176 -6.99 -21.74 16.73
N ALA A 177 -6.42 -21.05 15.74
CA ALA A 177 -5.04 -21.25 15.31
C ALA A 177 -4.05 -20.88 16.42
N GLY A 178 -4.25 -19.73 17.09
CA GLY A 178 -3.42 -19.26 18.18
C GLY A 178 -3.42 -20.17 19.42
N ARG A 179 -4.49 -20.95 19.60
CA ARG A 179 -4.64 -21.97 20.65
C ARG A 179 -4.25 -23.38 20.20
N GLY A 180 -3.78 -23.56 18.96
CA GLY A 180 -3.38 -24.86 18.42
C GLY A 180 -4.53 -25.84 18.18
N MET A 181 -5.75 -25.33 17.94
CA MET A 181 -6.93 -26.13 17.62
C MET A 181 -7.02 -26.48 16.13
N ILE A 182 -6.29 -25.74 15.28
CA ILE A 182 -6.18 -25.93 13.83
C ILE A 182 -4.79 -25.45 13.37
N THR A 183 -4.23 -26.09 12.34
CA THR A 183 -2.96 -25.70 11.70
C THR A 183 -3.17 -24.68 10.57
N VAL A 184 -2.06 -24.13 10.05
CA VAL A 184 -2.10 -23.19 8.91
C VAL A 184 -2.65 -23.86 7.65
N ASP A 185 -2.27 -25.11 7.40
CA ASP A 185 -2.72 -25.85 6.22
C ASP A 185 -4.20 -26.22 6.32
N GLU A 186 -4.66 -26.65 7.50
CA GLU A 186 -6.06 -26.98 7.76
C GLU A 186 -7.00 -25.76 7.68
N ARG A 187 -6.47 -24.56 7.96
CA ARG A 187 -7.20 -23.29 7.85
C ARG A 187 -7.52 -22.91 6.40
N ALA A 188 -6.67 -23.30 5.45
CA ALA A 188 -6.78 -22.88 4.06
C ALA A 188 -8.17 -23.19 3.47
N GLY A 189 -8.82 -22.17 2.90
CA GLY A 189 -10.14 -22.30 2.28
C GLY A 189 -11.33 -22.45 3.24
N LYS A 190 -11.13 -22.39 4.57
CA LYS A 190 -12.20 -22.58 5.55
C LYS A 190 -12.85 -21.28 6.05
N LEU A 191 -12.20 -20.13 5.87
CA LEU A 191 -12.65 -18.83 6.39
C LEU A 191 -14.10 -18.49 6.02
N THR A 192 -14.48 -18.67 4.74
CA THR A 192 -15.84 -18.37 4.25
C THR A 192 -16.90 -19.28 4.88
N THR A 193 -16.54 -20.52 5.23
CA THR A 193 -17.43 -21.44 5.96
C THR A 193 -17.57 -20.98 7.40
N VAL A 194 -16.47 -20.61 8.08
CA VAL A 194 -16.54 -20.05 9.45
C VAL A 194 -17.40 -18.80 9.50
N GLN A 195 -17.24 -17.87 8.55
CA GLN A 195 -18.04 -16.65 8.45
C GLN A 195 -19.55 -16.93 8.39
N ARG A 196 -19.98 -17.96 7.65
CA ARG A 196 -21.39 -18.35 7.57
C ARG A 196 -21.95 -18.88 8.89
N PHE A 197 -21.13 -19.64 9.63
CA PHE A 197 -21.53 -20.17 10.93
C PHE A 197 -21.62 -19.05 11.98
N VAL A 198 -20.60 -18.19 12.10
CA VAL A 198 -20.64 -17.06 13.05
C VAL A 198 -21.67 -15.99 12.65
N GLY A 199 -22.09 -15.93 11.39
CA GLY A 199 -23.22 -15.09 10.96
C GLY A 199 -24.58 -15.60 11.46
N ASN A 200 -24.69 -16.87 11.87
CA ASN A 200 -25.94 -17.47 12.33
C ASN A 200 -26.16 -17.21 13.83
N ALA A 201 -27.31 -16.61 14.18
CA ALA A 201 -27.63 -16.23 15.56
C ALA A 201 -27.66 -17.43 16.54
N ALA A 202 -28.22 -18.57 16.11
CA ALA A 202 -28.28 -19.76 16.97
C ALA A 202 -26.89 -20.35 17.22
N PHE A 203 -26.02 -20.33 16.21
CA PHE A 203 -24.63 -20.76 16.38
C PHE A 203 -23.85 -19.84 17.31
N LYS A 204 -23.99 -18.50 17.17
CA LYS A 204 -23.36 -17.54 18.08
C LYS A 204 -23.79 -17.75 19.53
N GLU A 205 -25.10 -17.90 19.75
CA GLU A 205 -25.65 -18.13 21.09
C GLU A 205 -25.11 -19.42 21.70
N GLN A 206 -25.10 -20.51 20.92
CA GLN A 206 -24.60 -21.79 21.42
C GLN A 206 -23.09 -21.78 21.68
N LEU A 207 -22.30 -21.17 20.79
CA LEU A 207 -20.86 -21.05 20.98
C LEU A 207 -20.49 -20.06 22.11
N GLY A 208 -21.38 -19.12 22.44
CA GLY A 208 -21.12 -18.06 23.42
C GLY A 208 -20.31 -16.91 22.84
N LEU A 209 -20.69 -16.43 21.66
CA LEU A 209 -20.08 -15.29 20.97
C LEU A 209 -20.96 -14.05 21.06
N ASP A 210 -20.39 -12.96 21.59
CA ASP A 210 -20.95 -11.62 21.52
C ASP A 210 -20.25 -10.80 20.43
N THR A 211 -21.07 -10.19 19.57
CA THR A 211 -20.64 -9.36 18.43
C THR A 211 -21.22 -7.95 18.47
N SER A 212 -21.77 -7.52 19.62
CA SER A 212 -22.47 -6.24 19.79
C SER A 212 -21.55 -5.06 20.13
N GLY A 213 -20.38 -5.32 20.72
CA GLY A 213 -19.39 -4.30 21.08
C GLY A 213 -18.57 -3.74 19.89
N PRO A 214 -17.87 -2.60 20.08
CA PRO A 214 -17.07 -1.94 19.03
C PRO A 214 -15.94 -2.82 18.45
N ASP A 215 -15.38 -3.74 19.28
CA ASP A 215 -14.39 -4.73 18.86
C ASP A 215 -15.01 -5.97 18.20
N GLY A 216 -16.33 -6.12 18.25
CA GLY A 216 -17.12 -7.10 17.48
C GLY A 216 -16.87 -8.58 17.79
N PHE A 217 -16.10 -8.91 18.83
CA PHE A 217 -15.70 -10.29 19.12
C PHE A 217 -15.32 -10.56 20.59
N ALA A 218 -16.28 -10.99 21.41
CA ALA A 218 -16.07 -11.40 22.79
C ALA A 218 -16.70 -12.78 23.09
N ARG A 219 -16.16 -13.49 24.07
CA ARG A 219 -16.76 -14.72 24.61
C ARG A 219 -17.65 -14.40 25.81
N THR A 220 -18.78 -15.07 25.88
CA THR A 220 -19.73 -15.02 27.02
C THR A 220 -19.78 -16.33 27.77
N ARG A 221 -18.90 -17.29 27.45
CA ARG A 221 -18.71 -18.57 28.17
C ARG A 221 -17.38 -18.61 28.90
N PRO A 222 -17.27 -19.39 30.00
CA PRO A 222 -15.98 -19.67 30.62
C PRO A 222 -14.97 -20.22 29.61
N LYS A 223 -13.72 -19.75 29.66
CA LYS A 223 -12.66 -20.06 28.68
C LYS A 223 -12.53 -21.53 28.34
N GLY A 224 -12.47 -22.40 29.37
CA GLY A 224 -12.27 -23.83 29.17
C GLY A 224 -13.44 -24.52 28.45
N GLU A 225 -14.65 -24.00 28.59
CA GLU A 225 -15.83 -24.50 27.89
C GLU A 225 -15.89 -23.96 26.46
N PHE A 226 -15.66 -22.66 26.29
CA PHE A 226 -15.52 -22.03 24.98
C PHE A 226 -14.47 -22.75 24.11
N ASP A 227 -13.29 -23.03 24.67
CA ASP A 227 -12.21 -23.72 23.98
C ASP A 227 -12.60 -25.12 23.51
N LYS A 228 -13.38 -25.87 24.31
CA LYS A 228 -13.86 -27.21 23.94
C LYS A 228 -14.83 -27.15 22.76
N LEU A 229 -15.76 -26.18 22.76
CA LEU A 229 -16.72 -26.01 21.68
C LEU A 229 -16.03 -25.56 20.39
N VAL A 230 -15.12 -24.57 20.47
CA VAL A 230 -14.35 -24.11 19.30
C VAL A 230 -13.48 -25.24 18.75
N LYS A 231 -12.80 -26.01 19.59
CA LYS A 231 -11.98 -27.15 19.15
C LYS A 231 -12.82 -28.21 18.43
N THR A 232 -14.01 -28.53 18.94
CA THR A 232 -14.93 -29.49 18.31
C THR A 232 -15.41 -28.95 16.95
N PHE A 233 -15.79 -27.67 16.90
CA PHE A 233 -16.19 -27.02 15.65
C PHE A 233 -15.08 -27.02 14.60
N MET A 234 -13.84 -26.70 14.99
CA MET A 234 -12.71 -26.68 14.07
C MET A 234 -12.36 -28.08 13.55
N ARG A 235 -12.39 -29.11 14.41
CA ARG A 235 -12.21 -30.49 13.97
C ARG A 235 -13.27 -30.89 12.94
N ASP A 236 -14.55 -30.64 13.24
CA ASP A 236 -15.66 -31.00 12.35
C ASP A 236 -15.60 -30.22 11.02
N LEU A 237 -15.08 -28.98 11.03
CA LEU A 237 -14.83 -28.14 9.86
C LEU A 237 -13.68 -28.65 8.99
N VAL A 238 -12.62 -29.17 9.61
CA VAL A 238 -11.50 -29.80 8.90
C VAL A 238 -11.94 -31.11 8.25
N GLU A 239 -12.60 -31.98 9.01
CA GLU A 239 -13.16 -33.25 8.52
C GLU A 239 -14.17 -33.06 7.37
N GLY A 240 -14.96 -31.99 7.41
CA GLY A 240 -15.87 -31.60 6.31
C GLY A 240 -17.18 -32.39 6.23
N SER A 241 -17.35 -33.45 7.02
CA SER A 241 -18.56 -34.30 7.04
C SER A 241 -19.74 -33.63 7.76
N LYS A 242 -19.48 -33.03 8.92
CA LYS A 242 -20.50 -32.38 9.78
C LYS A 242 -20.61 -30.87 9.58
N VAL A 243 -19.52 -30.23 9.14
CA VAL A 243 -19.44 -28.79 8.90
C VAL A 243 -18.83 -28.55 7.52
N ASN A 244 -19.61 -28.02 6.59
CA ASN A 244 -19.13 -27.69 5.25
C ASN A 244 -19.90 -26.52 4.61
N SER A 245 -19.38 -26.05 3.48
CA SER A 245 -19.91 -24.91 2.72
C SER A 245 -21.30 -25.14 2.12
N ARG A 246 -21.84 -26.37 2.12
CA ARG A 246 -23.17 -26.68 1.57
C ARG A 246 -24.29 -26.60 2.61
N MET A 247 -23.98 -26.33 3.87
CA MET A 247 -24.99 -26.24 4.93
C MET A 247 -25.80 -24.94 4.87
N ASN A 248 -27.12 -25.08 4.87
CA ASN A 248 -28.06 -23.96 4.96
C ASN A 248 -28.31 -23.56 6.43
N SER A 249 -29.10 -22.50 6.65
CA SER A 249 -29.37 -21.95 7.99
C SER A 249 -29.92 -22.99 8.97
N ASP A 250 -30.83 -23.87 8.56
CA ASP A 250 -31.44 -24.85 9.46
C ASP A 250 -30.49 -25.99 9.82
N LYS A 251 -29.65 -26.44 8.87
CA LYS A 251 -28.57 -27.38 9.17
C LYS A 251 -27.54 -26.79 10.14
N ILE A 252 -27.23 -25.49 10.03
CA ILE A 252 -26.36 -24.80 10.99
C ILE A 252 -27.00 -24.76 12.38
N LYS A 253 -28.31 -24.48 12.50
CA LYS A 253 -29.03 -24.51 13.79
C LYS A 253 -29.02 -25.88 14.44
N LEU A 254 -29.25 -26.94 13.65
CA LEU A 254 -29.21 -28.32 14.14
C LEU A 254 -27.82 -28.68 14.65
N TYR A 255 -26.77 -28.33 13.90
CA TYR A 255 -25.38 -28.51 14.32
C TYR A 255 -25.05 -27.70 15.59
N ALA A 256 -25.50 -26.45 15.69
CA ALA A 256 -25.27 -25.62 16.88
C ALA A 256 -25.85 -26.26 18.15
N ARG A 257 -27.03 -26.89 18.05
CA ARG A 257 -27.65 -27.61 19.16
C ARG A 257 -26.87 -28.87 19.55
N SER A 258 -26.40 -29.65 18.58
CA SER A 258 -25.61 -30.85 18.88
C SER A 258 -24.22 -30.50 19.45
N LEU A 259 -23.61 -29.41 18.98
CA LEU A 259 -22.34 -28.89 19.48
C LEU A 259 -22.43 -28.53 20.98
N ALA A 260 -23.56 -27.96 21.40
CA ALA A 260 -23.81 -27.60 22.80
C ALA A 260 -24.36 -28.76 23.66
N GLY A 261 -24.57 -29.95 23.08
CA GLY A 261 -25.06 -31.13 23.80
C GLY A 261 -24.10 -31.57 24.89
N GLY A 262 -24.33 -31.10 26.13
CA GLY A 262 -23.46 -31.32 27.29
C GLY A 262 -22.69 -30.09 27.79
N ALA A 263 -22.86 -28.93 27.14
CA ALA A 263 -22.31 -27.64 27.59
C ALA A 263 -23.16 -27.03 28.72
N SER A 264 -22.54 -26.26 29.61
CA SER A 264 -23.24 -25.57 30.70
C SER A 264 -24.10 -24.43 30.15
N THR A 265 -25.14 -24.02 30.89
CA THR A 265 -25.87 -22.77 30.62
C THR A 265 -25.19 -21.55 31.23
N ARG A 266 -24.13 -21.73 32.02
CA ARG A 266 -23.40 -20.64 32.67
C ARG A 266 -22.85 -19.64 31.64
N ARG A 267 -23.02 -18.35 31.92
CA ARG A 267 -22.44 -17.23 31.16
C ARG A 267 -21.51 -16.41 32.05
N VAL A 268 -20.59 -15.71 31.41
CA VAL A 268 -19.70 -14.70 32.00
C VAL A 268 -19.86 -13.40 31.23
N GLU A 269 -19.47 -12.28 31.85
CA GLU A 269 -19.41 -10.99 31.17
C GLU A 269 -18.58 -11.09 29.87
N PRO A 270 -18.95 -10.36 28.80
CA PRO A 270 -18.23 -10.39 27.54
C PRO A 270 -16.73 -10.12 27.72
N GLU A 271 -15.91 -11.13 27.48
CA GLU A 271 -14.46 -11.04 27.56
C GLU A 271 -13.85 -11.14 26.17
N ALA A 272 -13.01 -10.17 25.78
CA ALA A 272 -12.33 -10.19 24.50
C ALA A 272 -11.46 -11.45 24.36
N LEU A 273 -11.45 -12.05 23.17
CA LEU A 273 -10.62 -13.22 22.90
C LEU A 273 -9.20 -12.76 22.57
N GLU A 274 -8.22 -13.20 23.34
CA GLU A 274 -6.81 -12.98 22.99
C GLU A 274 -6.46 -13.74 21.70
N THR A 275 -6.34 -13.01 20.59
CA THR A 275 -6.04 -13.53 19.25
C THR A 275 -4.54 -13.69 19.00
N THR A 276 -3.69 -13.36 19.96
CA THR A 276 -2.24 -13.49 19.82
C THR A 276 -1.86 -14.98 19.85
N PRO A 277 -1.17 -15.48 18.81
CA PRO A 277 -0.67 -16.85 18.83
C PRO A 277 0.39 -16.98 19.93
N SER A 278 0.06 -17.74 20.98
CA SER A 278 1.05 -18.29 21.90
C SER A 278 1.82 -19.38 21.16
N ARG A 279 2.70 -18.95 20.26
CA ARG A 279 3.66 -19.83 19.61
C ARG A 279 4.60 -20.31 20.72
N LYS A 280 4.59 -21.61 21.01
CA LYS A 280 5.67 -22.26 21.77
C LYS A 280 7.00 -21.73 21.19
N LYS A 281 7.80 -21.04 22.03
CA LYS A 281 9.02 -20.34 21.61
C LYS A 281 10.02 -21.33 21.00
N ALA A 282 9.98 -21.51 19.68
CA ALA A 282 11.20 -21.71 18.93
C ALA A 282 12.00 -20.40 19.03
N LYS A 283 13.28 -20.47 19.41
CA LYS A 283 14.15 -19.29 19.54
C LYS A 283 14.00 -18.42 18.29
N SER A 284 13.35 -17.25 18.42
CA SER A 284 13.14 -16.34 17.29
C SER A 284 14.49 -15.82 16.84
N LYS A 285 14.85 -16.05 15.58
CA LYS A 285 15.93 -15.30 14.96
C LYS A 285 15.57 -13.81 15.03
N PRO A 286 16.48 -12.91 15.43
CA PRO A 286 16.19 -11.49 15.48
C PRO A 286 15.74 -11.00 14.10
N VAL A 287 14.64 -10.26 14.06
CA VAL A 287 14.15 -9.61 12.83
C VAL A 287 15.07 -8.43 12.53
N LYS A 288 15.51 -8.30 11.27
CA LYS A 288 16.34 -7.16 10.84
C LYS A 288 15.52 -5.87 10.98
N PRO A 289 16.01 -4.84 11.69
CA PRO A 289 15.34 -3.55 11.75
C PRO A 289 15.14 -2.96 10.34
N ALA A 290 13.98 -2.37 10.09
CA ALA A 290 13.70 -1.68 8.83
C ALA A 290 14.54 -0.40 8.73
N LYS A 291 15.00 -0.07 7.53
CA LYS A 291 15.70 1.19 7.23
C LYS A 291 14.71 2.33 7.09
N ALA A 292 15.13 3.55 7.40
CA ALA A 292 14.34 4.75 7.18
C ALA A 292 14.37 5.15 5.70
N SER A 293 13.20 5.34 5.09
CA SER A 293 13.11 5.82 3.71
C SER A 293 13.26 7.34 3.59
N HIS A 294 12.93 8.09 4.64
CA HIS A 294 12.98 9.55 4.64
C HIS A 294 13.49 10.06 5.99
N VAL A 295 13.94 11.32 6.04
CA VAL A 295 14.09 12.02 7.32
C VAL A 295 12.70 12.21 7.92
N GLU A 296 12.50 11.75 9.15
CA GLU A 296 11.20 11.82 9.82
C GLU A 296 10.74 13.28 9.97
N TYR A 297 9.56 13.59 9.42
CA TYR A 297 8.99 14.92 9.54
C TYR A 297 8.36 15.10 10.93
N GLU A 298 8.93 16.00 11.72
CA GLU A 298 8.38 16.42 13.00
C GLU A 298 7.39 17.58 12.85
N PRO A 299 6.09 17.40 13.18
CA PRO A 299 5.08 18.45 13.05
C PRO A 299 5.39 19.70 13.87
N ASP A 300 5.97 19.52 15.06
CA ASP A 300 6.30 20.63 15.96
C ASP A 300 7.36 21.56 15.36
N ILE A 301 8.36 21.00 14.67
CA ILE A 301 9.36 21.79 13.93
C ILE A 301 8.67 22.55 12.79
N GLY A 302 7.81 21.87 12.03
CA GLY A 302 7.07 22.49 10.93
C GLY A 302 6.22 23.68 11.37
N GLU A 303 5.48 23.54 12.47
CA GLU A 303 4.66 24.60 13.03
C GLU A 303 5.50 25.73 13.66
N ALA A 304 6.63 25.40 14.29
CA ALA A 304 7.56 26.39 14.82
C ALA A 304 8.20 27.24 13.69
N LEU A 305 8.61 26.61 12.58
CA LEU A 305 9.14 27.31 11.41
C LEU A 305 8.08 28.19 10.72
N LYS A 306 6.82 27.74 10.71
CA LYS A 306 5.68 28.55 10.24
C LYS A 306 5.49 29.79 11.09
N LYS A 307 5.55 29.67 12.41
CA LYS A 307 5.46 30.81 13.35
C LYS A 307 6.65 31.78 13.19
N LEU A 308 7.84 31.27 12.90
CA LEU A 308 9.03 32.07 12.57
C LEU A 308 8.88 32.84 11.24
N ARG A 309 7.88 32.52 10.40
CA ARG A 309 7.64 33.14 9.08
C ARG A 309 8.82 33.04 8.11
N SER A 310 9.67 32.02 8.26
CA SER A 310 10.81 31.78 7.37
C SER A 310 10.45 30.80 6.25
N GLU A 311 9.95 31.31 5.12
CA GLU A 311 9.60 30.46 3.96
C GLU A 311 10.80 29.64 3.45
N LYS A 312 12.01 30.21 3.52
CA LYS A 312 13.26 29.50 3.17
C LYS A 312 13.45 28.25 4.04
N LEU A 313 13.39 28.40 5.36
CA LEU A 313 13.60 27.26 6.27
C LEU A 313 12.47 26.24 6.19
N ARG A 314 11.22 26.69 6.00
CA ARG A 314 10.07 25.80 5.77
C ARG A 314 10.26 24.96 4.52
N SER A 315 10.64 25.59 3.41
CA SER A 315 10.88 24.91 2.13
C SER A 315 12.07 23.94 2.19
N LEU A 316 13.17 24.35 2.83
CA LEU A 316 14.33 23.47 3.07
C LEU A 316 13.95 22.25 3.92
N TYR A 317 13.24 22.46 5.03
CA TYR A 317 12.83 21.37 5.92
C TYR A 317 11.86 20.40 5.24
N HIS A 318 10.88 20.92 4.49
CA HIS A 318 10.01 20.11 3.64
C HIS A 318 10.83 19.26 2.65
N SER A 319 11.76 19.87 1.93
CA SER A 319 12.58 19.15 0.94
C SER A 319 13.40 18.02 1.58
N ILE A 320 14.01 18.27 2.75
CA ILE A 320 14.77 17.27 3.51
C ILE A 320 13.89 16.08 3.93
N ALA A 321 12.65 16.35 4.34
CA ALA A 321 11.72 15.31 4.82
C ALA A 321 11.00 14.55 3.69
N THR A 322 10.99 15.10 2.46
CA THR A 322 10.32 14.49 1.30
C THR A 322 11.27 13.72 0.39
N LEU A 323 12.58 13.98 0.45
CA LEU A 323 13.56 13.27 -0.36
C LEU A 323 13.84 11.86 0.19
N ASP A 324 13.85 10.88 -0.70
CA ASP A 324 14.19 9.49 -0.36
C ASP A 324 15.66 9.38 0.06
N LEU A 325 15.91 8.79 1.23
CA LEU A 325 17.25 8.68 1.78
C LEU A 325 18.09 7.63 1.05
N GLU A 326 17.50 6.55 0.51
CA GLU A 326 18.28 5.52 -0.19
C GLU A 326 18.89 6.08 -1.48
N GLU A 327 18.13 6.86 -2.24
CA GLU A 327 18.58 7.46 -3.50
C GLU A 327 19.28 8.82 -3.33
N HIS A 328 18.95 9.57 -2.28
CA HIS A 328 19.31 10.99 -2.18
C HIS A 328 20.01 11.38 -0.87
N THR A 329 20.63 10.44 -0.12
CA THR A 329 21.39 10.77 1.10
C THR A 329 22.40 11.92 0.91
N PRO A 330 23.22 12.01 -0.16
CA PRO A 330 24.19 13.09 -0.29
C PRO A 330 23.56 14.49 -0.34
N ILE A 331 22.49 14.66 -1.13
CA ILE A 331 21.79 15.94 -1.23
C ILE A 331 21.01 16.25 0.04
N CYS A 332 20.41 15.25 0.70
CA CYS A 332 19.79 15.41 2.01
C CYS A 332 20.81 15.84 3.07
N SER A 333 22.02 15.30 3.05
CA SER A 333 23.09 15.65 3.99
C SER A 333 23.52 17.11 3.85
N VAL A 334 23.67 17.59 2.60
CA VAL A 334 23.95 19.01 2.32
C VAL A 334 22.76 19.89 2.70
N GLY A 335 21.53 19.43 2.46
CA GLY A 335 20.30 20.12 2.84
C GLY A 335 20.18 20.32 4.35
N VAL A 336 20.37 19.25 5.13
CA VAL A 336 20.37 19.29 6.60
C VAL A 336 21.46 20.24 7.12
N TRP A 337 22.68 20.14 6.57
CA TRP A 337 23.76 21.06 6.93
C TRP A 337 23.40 22.52 6.65
N ALA A 338 22.89 22.83 5.46
CA ALA A 338 22.46 24.17 5.08
C ALA A 338 21.28 24.68 5.94
N PHE A 339 20.40 23.79 6.37
CA PHE A 339 19.29 24.08 7.28
C PHE A 339 19.82 24.51 8.65
N PHE A 340 20.74 23.76 9.26
CA PHE A 340 21.37 24.14 10.54
C PHE A 340 22.19 25.44 10.43
N GLU A 341 22.95 25.61 9.35
CA GLU A 341 23.70 26.85 9.07
C GLU A 341 22.76 28.06 9.01
N THR A 342 21.67 27.96 8.25
CA THR A 342 20.69 29.05 8.08
C THR A 342 19.94 29.34 9.39
N LEU A 343 19.50 28.29 10.08
CA LEU A 343 18.70 28.43 11.30
C LEU A 343 19.53 29.03 12.45
N THR A 344 20.77 28.59 12.63
CA THR A 344 21.64 29.14 13.67
C THR A 344 22.09 30.58 13.37
N ALA A 345 22.28 30.93 12.10
CA ALA A 345 22.50 32.32 11.69
C ALA A 345 21.31 33.22 12.08
N LEU A 346 20.07 32.77 11.84
CA LEU A 346 18.87 33.49 12.32
C LEU A 346 18.78 33.54 13.84
N ALA A 347 19.28 32.51 14.54
CA ALA A 347 19.43 32.52 15.98
C ALA A 347 20.61 33.37 16.47
N GLY A 348 21.27 34.17 15.62
CA GLY A 348 22.31 35.13 16.01
C GLY A 348 23.72 34.57 16.08
N ARG A 349 24.00 33.44 15.43
CA ARG A 349 25.36 32.96 15.18
C ARG A 349 26.09 33.93 14.23
N ASN A 350 27.34 34.27 14.54
CA ASN A 350 28.18 35.07 13.64
C ASN A 350 28.74 34.23 12.47
N GLU A 351 29.16 34.90 11.39
CA GLU A 351 29.61 34.22 10.17
C GLU A 351 30.92 33.42 10.35
N SER A 352 31.78 33.81 11.29
CA SER A 352 33.07 33.15 11.52
C SER A 352 32.99 31.89 12.38
N THR A 353 31.84 31.60 12.98
CA THR A 353 31.64 30.47 13.90
C THR A 353 30.69 29.47 13.25
N ASP A 354 31.11 28.23 12.99
CA ASP A 354 30.20 27.21 12.43
C ASP A 354 29.07 26.84 13.41
N PHE A 355 27.94 26.30 12.89
CA PHE A 355 26.78 26.01 13.73
C PHE A 355 27.07 25.02 14.86
N CYS A 356 28.00 24.09 14.65
CA CYS A 356 28.37 23.13 15.68
C CYS A 356 29.14 23.84 16.79
N SER A 357 30.09 24.71 16.46
CA SER A 357 30.79 25.54 17.46
C SER A 357 29.85 26.48 18.23
N TYR A 358 28.85 27.06 17.56
CA TYR A 358 27.80 27.87 18.17
C TYR A 358 26.96 27.08 19.20
N LEU A 359 26.59 25.85 18.85
CA LEU A 359 25.87 24.90 19.71
C LEU A 359 26.85 24.15 20.64
N SER A 360 27.61 24.94 21.40
CA SER A 360 28.57 24.45 22.39
C SER A 360 27.89 23.68 23.52
N LYS A 361 28.69 22.93 24.31
CA LYS A 361 28.18 22.26 25.52
C LYS A 361 27.49 23.24 26.47
N GLN A 362 28.03 24.45 26.61
CA GLN A 362 27.42 25.48 27.45
C GLN A 362 26.09 25.95 26.87
N LYS A 363 26.03 26.24 25.57
CA LYS A 363 24.78 26.66 24.90
C LYS A 363 23.67 25.62 25.03
N LEU A 364 24.00 24.34 24.91
CA LEU A 364 23.04 23.25 25.12
C LEU A 364 22.56 23.17 26.58
N ARG A 365 23.43 23.44 27.56
CA ARG A 365 23.01 23.56 28.96
C ARG A 365 22.11 24.76 29.19
N ASP A 366 22.40 25.89 28.54
CA ASP A 366 21.56 27.10 28.61
C ASP A 366 20.16 26.85 28.00
N TYR A 367 20.05 25.94 27.02
CA TYR A 367 18.77 25.45 26.50
C TYR A 367 18.06 24.44 27.41
N GLY A 368 18.66 24.03 28.52
CA GLY A 368 18.09 23.12 29.51
C GLY A 368 18.50 21.66 29.37
N PHE A 369 19.45 21.32 28.48
CA PHE A 369 19.92 19.94 28.32
C PHE A 369 21.09 19.66 29.27
N ALA A 370 20.85 19.03 30.43
CA ALA A 370 21.87 18.80 31.45
C ALA A 370 22.57 17.43 31.33
N GLY A 371 21.85 16.38 30.92
CA GLY A 371 22.32 14.97 30.90
C GLY A 371 22.84 14.47 29.54
N ASP A 372 22.19 14.85 28.44
CA ASP A 372 22.46 14.26 27.10
C ASP A 372 23.37 15.11 26.20
N VAL A 373 24.05 16.11 26.78
CA VAL A 373 24.86 17.08 26.03
C VAL A 373 25.87 16.40 25.10
N THR A 374 26.52 15.34 25.56
CA THR A 374 27.53 14.62 24.77
C THR A 374 26.93 13.96 23.54
N ALA A 375 25.72 13.39 23.64
CA ALA A 375 25.05 12.74 22.52
C ALA A 375 24.60 13.76 21.46
N TYR A 376 24.03 14.89 21.90
CA TYR A 376 23.67 15.99 20.99
C TYR A 376 24.89 16.60 20.30
N ARG A 377 25.99 16.79 21.03
CA ARG A 377 27.26 17.23 20.45
C ARG A 377 27.75 16.29 19.35
N ALA A 378 27.74 14.98 19.62
CA ALA A 378 28.18 14.01 18.64
C ALA A 378 27.27 14.00 17.38
N ALA A 379 25.96 14.17 17.54
CA ALA A 379 25.04 14.28 16.41
C ALA A 379 25.28 15.56 15.58
N LEU A 380 25.51 16.70 16.25
CA LEU A 380 25.82 17.97 15.58
C LEU A 380 27.16 17.93 14.83
N GLU A 381 28.18 17.28 15.41
CA GLU A 381 29.48 17.04 14.77
C GLU A 381 29.32 16.18 13.51
N ARG A 382 28.56 15.08 13.59
CA ARG A 382 28.25 14.25 12.42
C ARG A 382 27.52 15.01 11.33
N ILE A 383 26.45 15.75 11.66
CA ILE A 383 25.73 16.56 10.66
C ILE A 383 26.65 17.58 9.99
N LYS A 384 27.53 18.23 10.76
CA LYS A 384 28.52 19.17 10.23
C LYS A 384 29.43 18.47 9.24
N GLU A 385 30.03 17.36 9.63
CA GLU A 385 30.96 16.58 8.82
C GLU A 385 30.29 16.01 7.57
N TYR A 386 29.05 15.53 7.71
CA TYR A 386 28.28 14.94 6.62
C TYR A 386 28.04 15.94 5.49
N GLY A 387 27.52 17.12 5.81
CA GLY A 387 27.30 18.16 4.81
C GLY A 387 28.59 18.74 4.27
N ASN A 388 29.55 19.08 5.14
CA ASN A 388 30.79 19.73 4.73
C ASN A 388 31.64 18.84 3.81
N THR A 389 31.80 17.56 4.16
CA THR A 389 32.55 16.61 3.33
C THR A 389 31.88 16.41 1.99
N THR A 390 30.57 16.16 1.98
CA THR A 390 29.79 15.93 0.75
C THR A 390 29.81 17.15 -0.18
N LYS A 391 29.84 18.37 0.38
CA LYS A 391 29.87 19.61 -0.38
C LYS A 391 31.24 19.92 -0.98
N HIS A 392 32.33 19.64 -0.28
CA HIS A 392 33.66 20.17 -0.61
C HIS A 392 34.66 19.13 -1.13
N HIS A 393 34.54 17.86 -0.76
CA HIS A 393 35.49 16.84 -1.19
C HIS A 393 35.15 16.33 -2.60
N PRO A 394 36.13 16.13 -3.50
CA PRO A 394 35.86 15.68 -4.87
C PRO A 394 35.36 14.23 -5.02
N ILE A 395 35.26 13.45 -3.93
CA ILE A 395 35.04 11.99 -3.98
C ILE A 395 34.25 11.52 -2.75
N ALA A 396 34.71 11.90 -1.54
CA ALA A 396 34.06 11.52 -0.30
C ALA A 396 32.71 12.24 -0.13
N GLY A 397 31.73 11.54 0.42
CA GLY A 397 30.41 12.07 0.70
C GLY A 397 29.63 11.16 1.65
N THR A 398 28.49 11.63 2.12
CA THR A 398 27.63 10.89 3.05
C THR A 398 26.61 10.07 2.29
N PHE A 399 26.58 8.76 2.56
CA PHE A 399 25.66 7.80 1.94
C PHE A 399 24.85 6.98 2.96
N ASN A 400 25.01 7.27 4.26
CA ASN A 400 24.27 6.58 5.32
C ASN A 400 23.05 7.39 5.78
N GLY A 401 21.93 7.20 5.10
CA GLY A 401 20.67 7.87 5.42
C GLY A 401 20.09 7.52 6.79
N ASP A 402 20.22 6.26 7.23
CA ASP A 402 19.71 5.82 8.54
C ASP A 402 20.36 6.61 9.70
N ALA A 403 21.68 6.83 9.62
CA ALA A 403 22.40 7.64 10.59
C ALA A 403 21.97 9.12 10.54
N LEU A 404 21.80 9.69 9.34
CA LEU A 404 21.33 11.07 9.17
C LEU A 404 19.94 11.27 9.77
N ASN A 405 19.00 10.35 9.50
CA ASN A 405 17.65 10.40 10.07
C ASN A 405 17.69 10.27 11.60
N ASN A 406 18.47 9.33 12.12
CA ASN A 406 18.62 9.16 13.57
C ASN A 406 19.19 10.42 14.24
N ASP A 407 20.17 11.08 13.63
CA ASP A 407 20.75 12.32 14.14
C ASP A 407 19.73 13.48 14.12
N MET A 408 18.93 13.59 13.06
CA MET A 408 17.82 14.55 12.99
C MET A 408 16.79 14.33 14.09
N ARG A 409 16.33 13.09 14.29
CA ARG A 409 15.38 12.72 15.35
C ARG A 409 15.93 13.01 16.74
N ALA A 410 17.21 12.69 16.97
CA ALA A 410 17.87 12.99 18.22
C ALA A 410 17.92 14.49 18.48
N LEU A 411 18.13 15.30 17.45
CA LEU A 411 18.27 16.76 17.57
C LEU A 411 16.95 17.53 17.52
N THR A 412 15.79 16.87 17.38
CA THR A 412 14.47 17.53 17.39
C THR A 412 14.28 18.50 18.56
N PRO A 413 14.57 18.15 19.84
CA PRO A 413 14.42 19.08 20.96
C PRO A 413 15.35 20.30 20.86
N VAL A 414 16.57 20.09 20.35
CA VAL A 414 17.55 21.18 20.16
C VAL A 414 17.09 22.12 19.05
N LEU A 415 16.60 21.58 17.93
CA LEU A 415 16.06 22.37 16.81
C LEU A 415 14.93 23.30 17.26
N LEU A 416 14.00 22.81 18.07
CA LEU A 416 12.93 23.63 18.64
C LEU A 416 13.46 24.80 19.48
N LYS A 417 14.49 24.57 20.29
CA LYS A 417 15.14 25.63 21.08
C LYS A 417 15.86 26.67 20.23
N ILE A 418 16.49 26.24 19.12
CA ILE A 418 17.12 27.18 18.17
C ILE A 418 16.05 28.03 17.49
N ILE A 419 14.91 27.44 17.09
CA ILE A 419 13.79 28.18 16.47
C ILE A 419 13.19 29.19 17.46
N GLU A 420 13.02 28.79 18.72
CA GLU A 420 12.57 29.67 19.79
C GLU A 420 13.51 30.88 19.96
N GLU A 421 14.83 30.64 20.02
CA GLU A 421 15.81 31.73 20.08
C GLU A 421 15.78 32.61 18.83
N ALA A 422 15.70 32.03 17.64
CA ALA A 422 15.60 32.77 16.38
C ALA A 422 14.36 33.69 16.36
N ALA A 423 13.23 33.23 16.88
CA ALA A 423 12.01 34.03 16.97
C ALA A 423 12.16 35.27 17.88
N THR A 424 13.08 35.25 18.86
CA THR A 424 13.36 36.44 19.68
C THR A 424 14.21 37.50 18.96
N LYS A 425 14.90 37.11 17.87
CA LYS A 425 15.86 37.95 17.14
C LYS A 425 15.33 38.43 15.79
N VAL A 426 14.40 37.68 15.19
CA VAL A 426 13.68 38.07 13.98
C VAL A 426 12.49 38.95 14.38
N ARG A 427 12.66 40.26 14.29
CA ARG A 427 11.56 41.24 14.43
C ARG A 427 10.79 41.40 13.13
#